data_AF-A0A6B1HC52-F1
#
_entry.id   AF-A0A6B1HC52-F1
#
_cell.length_a   1.000
_cell.length_b   1.000
_cell.length_c   1.000
_cell.angle_alpha   90.00
_cell.angle_beta   90.00
_cell.angle_gamma   90.00
#
_symmetry.space_group_name_H-M   'P 1'
#
loop_
_entity.id
_entity.type
_entity.pdbx_description
1 polymer ?
#
loop_
_entity_poly.entity_id
_entity_poly.type
_entity_poly.pdbx_seq_one_letter_code
_entity_poly.pdbx_strand_id
1 'polypeptide(L)'
;GLVLLDNAKPNDAIAAYRRAVELAPDNAAAWAGSGNAHAQAGQQEASVEAYAKSLALNPRAAGVHMSHGHALKTVGDQKSALAAYRAAIAERPRFGEVYWSMAILKVFRFEEGEIRAMEAQLERDDLTDSERIHFSFALGKAYEDKDDYPAAWSHYDAGNRLQRPLVKHDPLELEKRHEDIRAVFDREFLAQHARQGHEAADPILIVGLPRSGSTLIEQILASHSQVEGTSELPTLGKIATSIGRFRPRGAQFPESAKELEGQDWRAYGQRYLEDAARHRFTDRPFFTDKMPNNFPLLGLFHLILPNAKIIDARRHPLDSCIGCYKQLFAKGQNFTYDLEDLAHYYRNYDAMMSHWRAVLPGKVLTVHYEETVADLEEQVRRILDHCALPFEESCIRFHETRRAVRTASSEQVRQPIYFDALGKWQHYAPFCDWLVEDLRPLVDALPESVKEAGKRSRLRIED
;
A
#
# COMPACT_ATOMS: atom_id res chain seq x y z
N GLY A 1 4.73 28.15 -9.26
CA GLY A 1 3.71 27.11 -9.01
C GLY A 1 4.18 25.78 -9.57
N LEU A 2 3.84 25.47 -10.82
CA LEU A 2 4.12 24.19 -11.48
C LEU A 2 5.55 23.66 -11.27
N VAL A 3 6.56 24.45 -11.63
CA VAL A 3 7.98 24.07 -11.47
C VAL A 3 8.33 23.67 -10.02
N LEU A 4 7.70 24.28 -9.02
CA LEU A 4 7.95 23.92 -7.61
C LEU A 4 7.35 22.55 -7.27
N LEU A 5 6.19 22.21 -7.83
CA LEU A 5 5.59 20.87 -7.69
C LEU A 5 6.43 19.80 -8.37
N ASP A 6 6.92 20.08 -9.58
CA ASP A 6 7.78 19.14 -10.32
C ASP A 6 9.10 18.86 -9.58
N ASN A 7 9.54 19.80 -8.73
CA ASN A 7 10.72 19.67 -7.88
C ASN A 7 10.39 19.21 -6.43
N ALA A 8 9.19 18.69 -6.20
CA ALA A 8 8.73 18.20 -4.89
C ALA A 8 8.85 19.24 -3.76
N LYS A 9 8.54 20.51 -4.06
CA LYS A 9 8.48 21.63 -3.11
C LYS A 9 7.03 22.13 -2.94
N PRO A 10 6.13 21.31 -2.37
CA PRO A 10 4.70 21.64 -2.35
C PRO A 10 4.36 22.85 -1.47
N ASN A 11 5.08 23.09 -0.37
CA ASN A 11 4.85 24.28 0.48
C ASN A 11 5.20 25.60 -0.23
N ASP A 12 6.31 25.62 -0.97
CA ASP A 12 6.68 26.78 -1.79
C ASP A 12 5.66 26.97 -2.92
N ALA A 13 5.19 25.87 -3.51
CA ALA A 13 4.14 25.90 -4.52
C ALA A 13 2.83 26.48 -3.96
N ILE A 14 2.42 26.11 -2.74
CA ILE A 14 1.26 26.69 -2.05
C ILE A 14 1.41 28.20 -1.92
N ALA A 15 2.57 28.70 -1.47
CA ALA A 15 2.80 30.14 -1.35
C ALA A 15 2.69 30.85 -2.70
N ALA A 16 3.27 30.26 -3.76
CA ALA A 16 3.18 30.81 -5.11
C ALA A 16 1.74 30.80 -5.65
N TYR A 17 0.98 29.73 -5.45
CA TYR A 17 -0.40 29.64 -5.93
C TYR A 17 -1.36 30.51 -5.13
N ARG A 18 -1.13 30.69 -3.82
CA ARG A 18 -1.86 31.67 -3.00
C ARG A 18 -1.75 33.06 -3.61
N ARG A 19 -0.53 33.47 -3.97
CA ARG A 19 -0.32 34.77 -4.62
C ARG A 19 -1.01 34.85 -5.99
N ALA A 20 -1.00 33.75 -6.75
CA ALA A 20 -1.65 33.70 -8.06
C ALA A 20 -3.18 33.86 -7.96
N VAL A 21 -3.83 33.20 -7.00
CA VAL A 21 -5.28 33.30 -6.82
C VAL A 21 -5.72 34.62 -6.17
N GLU A 22 -4.86 35.28 -5.38
CA GLU A 22 -5.09 36.65 -4.90
C GLU A 22 -5.05 37.67 -6.05
N LEU A 23 -4.12 37.52 -6.99
CA LEU A 23 -3.95 38.43 -8.12
C LEU A 23 -5.01 38.21 -9.22
N ALA A 24 -5.45 36.96 -9.41
CA ALA A 24 -6.42 36.57 -10.42
C ALA A 24 -7.40 35.53 -9.86
N PRO A 25 -8.40 35.95 -9.07
CA PRO A 25 -9.33 35.04 -8.39
C PRO A 25 -10.26 34.27 -9.35
N ASP A 26 -10.41 34.72 -10.59
CA ASP A 26 -11.17 34.09 -11.67
C ASP A 26 -10.32 33.14 -12.54
N ASN A 27 -9.04 32.96 -12.22
CA ASN A 27 -8.17 32.04 -12.94
C ASN A 27 -8.36 30.59 -12.46
N ALA A 28 -9.18 29.83 -13.20
CA ALA A 28 -9.45 28.41 -12.91
C ALA A 28 -8.17 27.55 -12.81
N ALA A 29 -7.16 27.81 -13.65
CA ALA A 29 -5.92 27.04 -13.66
C ALA A 29 -5.04 27.33 -12.43
N ALA A 30 -5.07 28.58 -11.91
CA ALA A 30 -4.39 28.93 -10.66
C ALA A 30 -5.01 28.19 -9.46
N TRP A 31 -6.34 28.09 -9.41
CA TRP A 31 -7.04 27.30 -8.40
C TRP A 31 -6.75 25.79 -8.52
N ALA A 32 -6.74 25.22 -9.72
CA ALA A 32 -6.35 23.82 -9.93
C ALA A 32 -4.92 23.55 -9.48
N GLY A 33 -3.99 24.45 -9.81
CA GLY A 33 -2.60 24.38 -9.36
C GLY A 33 -2.45 24.48 -7.84
N SER A 34 -3.25 25.33 -7.20
CA SER A 34 -3.36 25.39 -5.74
C SER A 34 -3.83 24.07 -5.14
N GLY A 35 -4.88 23.47 -5.73
CA GLY A 35 -5.39 22.15 -5.33
C GLY A 35 -4.32 21.06 -5.41
N ASN A 36 -3.55 21.01 -6.52
CA ASN A 36 -2.43 20.09 -6.68
C ASN A 36 -1.35 20.29 -5.62
N ALA A 37 -1.04 21.55 -5.28
CA ALA A 37 -0.03 21.87 -4.29
C ALA A 37 -0.44 21.44 -2.87
N HIS A 38 -1.69 21.72 -2.50
CA HIS A 38 -2.28 21.26 -1.24
C HIS A 38 -2.34 19.72 -1.16
N ALA A 39 -2.73 19.04 -2.25
CA ALA A 39 -2.75 17.57 -2.30
C ALA A 39 -1.36 16.97 -2.05
N GLN A 40 -0.32 17.48 -2.73
CA GLN A 40 1.06 17.03 -2.55
C GLN A 40 1.61 17.35 -1.15
N ALA A 41 1.25 18.49 -0.56
CA ALA A 41 1.59 18.84 0.83
C ALA A 41 0.80 18.02 1.87
N GLY A 42 -0.23 17.30 1.45
CA GLY A 42 -1.11 16.53 2.33
C GLY A 42 -2.23 17.32 3.01
N GLN A 43 -2.46 18.56 2.59
CA GLN A 43 -3.54 19.42 3.06
C GLN A 43 -4.81 19.13 2.24
N GLN A 44 -5.45 17.99 2.50
CA GLN A 44 -6.48 17.43 1.62
C GLN A 44 -7.76 18.27 1.58
N GLU A 45 -8.19 18.82 2.71
CA GLU A 45 -9.37 19.69 2.80
C GLU A 45 -9.17 20.97 1.98
N ALA A 46 -8.01 21.61 2.11
CA ALA A 46 -7.65 22.78 1.30
C ALA A 46 -7.54 22.43 -0.20
N SER A 47 -7.12 21.22 -0.53
CA SER A 47 -7.09 20.72 -1.90
C SER A 47 -8.50 20.59 -2.49
N VAL A 48 -9.44 19.98 -1.74
CA VAL A 48 -10.86 19.87 -2.11
C VAL A 48 -11.47 21.24 -2.39
N GLU A 49 -11.28 22.22 -1.49
CA GLU A 49 -11.80 23.58 -1.68
C GLU A 49 -11.23 24.27 -2.92
N ALA A 50 -9.91 24.14 -3.15
CA ALA A 50 -9.26 24.75 -4.30
C ALA A 50 -9.73 24.13 -5.63
N TYR A 51 -9.91 22.81 -5.70
CA TYR A 51 -10.49 22.17 -6.88
C TYR A 51 -11.95 22.57 -7.10
N ALA A 52 -12.76 22.65 -6.05
CA ALA A 52 -14.15 23.11 -6.16
C ALA A 52 -14.24 24.53 -6.75
N LYS A 53 -13.37 25.46 -6.32
CA LYS A 53 -13.26 26.81 -6.92
C LYS A 53 -12.83 26.77 -8.38
N SER A 54 -11.86 25.93 -8.72
CA SER A 54 -11.43 25.73 -10.12
C SER A 54 -12.58 25.26 -11.01
N LEU A 55 -13.36 24.27 -10.53
CA LEU A 55 -14.49 23.69 -11.25
C LEU A 55 -15.69 24.62 -11.35
N ALA A 56 -15.90 25.51 -10.38
CA ALA A 56 -16.90 26.57 -10.48
C ALA A 56 -16.59 27.55 -11.63
N LEU A 57 -15.30 27.79 -11.91
CA LEU A 57 -14.85 28.65 -13.00
C LEU A 57 -14.73 27.91 -14.34
N ASN A 58 -14.37 26.62 -14.32
CA ASN A 58 -14.29 25.78 -15.51
C ASN A 58 -14.84 24.36 -15.22
N PRO A 59 -16.15 24.14 -15.42
CA PRO A 59 -16.80 22.87 -15.07
C PRO A 59 -16.45 21.72 -16.04
N ARG A 60 -15.81 22.01 -17.17
CA ARG A 60 -15.48 21.02 -18.21
C ARG A 60 -14.08 20.41 -18.08
N ALA A 61 -13.34 20.80 -17.05
CA ALA A 61 -11.98 20.34 -16.82
C ALA A 61 -11.96 18.90 -16.26
N ALA A 62 -12.06 17.90 -17.13
CA ALA A 62 -12.08 16.47 -16.75
C ALA A 62 -10.94 16.07 -15.79
N GLY A 63 -9.71 16.57 -16.04
CA GLY A 63 -8.56 16.31 -15.17
C GLY A 63 -8.72 16.90 -13.76
N VAL A 64 -9.38 18.05 -13.63
CA VAL A 64 -9.63 18.68 -12.33
C VAL A 64 -10.73 17.92 -11.57
N HIS A 65 -11.78 17.45 -12.26
CA HIS A 65 -12.78 16.56 -11.68
C HIS A 65 -12.15 15.27 -11.12
N MET A 66 -11.22 14.66 -11.87
CA MET A 66 -10.48 13.48 -11.39
C MET A 66 -9.68 13.80 -10.12
N SER A 67 -8.85 14.85 -10.14
CA SER A 67 -8.05 15.23 -8.97
C SER A 67 -8.93 15.61 -7.76
N HIS A 68 -10.07 16.26 -8.00
CA HIS A 68 -11.06 16.54 -6.97
C HIS A 68 -11.62 15.25 -6.37
N GLY A 69 -11.97 14.27 -7.21
CA GLY A 69 -12.39 12.94 -6.76
C GLY A 69 -11.33 12.21 -5.93
N HIS A 70 -10.05 12.31 -6.30
CA HIS A 70 -8.94 11.73 -5.52
C HIS A 70 -8.81 12.40 -4.14
N ALA A 71 -8.94 13.73 -4.07
CA ALA A 71 -8.90 14.47 -2.81
C ALA A 71 -10.10 14.14 -1.90
N LEU A 72 -11.32 14.13 -2.46
CA LEU A 72 -12.56 13.76 -1.78
C LEU A 72 -12.50 12.33 -1.22
N LYS A 73 -12.00 11.37 -2.00
CA LYS A 73 -11.73 10.01 -1.53
C LYS A 73 -10.79 10.02 -0.33
N THR A 74 -9.71 10.78 -0.40
CA THR A 74 -8.68 10.79 0.66
C THR A 74 -9.23 11.29 1.99
N VAL A 75 -10.14 12.28 1.98
CA VAL A 75 -10.84 12.77 3.18
C VAL A 75 -12.04 11.90 3.60
N GLY A 76 -12.40 10.89 2.80
CA GLY A 76 -13.48 9.95 3.08
C GLY A 76 -14.87 10.37 2.58
N ASP A 77 -14.99 11.41 1.74
CA ASP A 77 -16.24 11.77 1.07
C ASP A 77 -16.41 11.00 -0.25
N GLN A 78 -16.74 9.71 -0.12
CA GLN A 78 -16.90 8.80 -1.23
C GLN A 78 -18.02 9.21 -2.20
N LYS A 79 -19.14 9.70 -1.67
CA LYS A 79 -20.30 10.07 -2.49
C LYS A 79 -19.94 11.20 -3.44
N SER A 80 -19.31 12.25 -2.92
CA SER A 80 -18.85 13.38 -3.74
C SER A 80 -17.72 12.95 -4.68
N ALA A 81 -16.83 12.04 -4.24
CA ALA A 81 -15.76 11.52 -5.09
C ALA A 81 -16.32 10.80 -6.33
N LEU A 82 -17.30 9.91 -6.16
CA LEU A 82 -17.96 9.21 -7.26
C LEU A 82 -18.69 10.18 -8.21
N ALA A 83 -19.34 11.22 -7.67
CA ALA A 83 -19.96 12.25 -8.49
C ALA A 83 -18.92 13.03 -9.33
N ALA A 84 -17.78 13.38 -8.75
CA ALA A 84 -16.68 14.04 -9.46
C ALA A 84 -16.09 13.14 -10.56
N TYR A 85 -15.88 11.85 -10.30
CA TYR A 85 -15.41 10.91 -11.32
C TYR A 85 -16.40 10.77 -12.48
N ARG A 86 -17.71 10.66 -12.20
CA ARG A 86 -18.73 10.61 -13.25
C ARG A 86 -18.76 11.90 -14.08
N ALA A 87 -18.53 13.05 -13.47
CA ALA A 87 -18.38 14.32 -14.20
C ALA A 87 -17.12 14.33 -15.10
N ALA A 88 -15.99 13.77 -14.62
CA ALA A 88 -14.80 13.60 -15.46
C ALA A 88 -15.06 12.69 -16.67
N ILE A 89 -15.77 11.58 -16.46
CA ILE A 89 -16.16 10.64 -17.52
C ILE A 89 -17.09 11.29 -18.54
N ALA A 90 -18.05 12.10 -18.09
CA ALA A 90 -18.97 12.81 -18.98
C ALA A 90 -18.23 13.76 -19.95
N GLU A 91 -17.18 14.44 -19.48
CA GLU A 91 -16.36 15.34 -20.30
C GLU A 91 -15.31 14.59 -21.14
N ARG A 92 -14.83 13.43 -20.67
CA ARG A 92 -13.84 12.61 -21.37
C ARG A 92 -14.17 11.12 -21.18
N PRO A 93 -15.02 10.51 -22.04
CA PRO A 93 -15.42 9.11 -21.89
C PRO A 93 -14.27 8.09 -21.98
N ARG A 94 -13.19 8.44 -22.68
CA ARG A 94 -11.96 7.64 -22.82
C ARG A 94 -11.06 7.62 -21.59
N PHE A 95 -11.42 8.36 -20.53
CA PHE A 95 -10.54 8.58 -19.38
C PHE A 95 -10.47 7.34 -18.47
N GLY A 96 -9.84 6.26 -18.96
CA GLY A 96 -9.78 4.95 -18.29
C GLY A 96 -9.28 5.05 -16.85
N GLU A 97 -8.30 5.93 -16.58
CA GLU A 97 -7.78 6.20 -15.23
C GLU A 97 -8.89 6.57 -14.22
N VAL A 98 -9.94 7.25 -14.67
CA VAL A 98 -11.09 7.62 -13.81
C VAL A 98 -11.93 6.39 -13.47
N TYR A 99 -12.23 5.53 -14.45
CA TYR A 99 -12.93 4.27 -14.19
C TYR A 99 -12.12 3.37 -13.26
N TRP A 100 -10.81 3.27 -13.49
CA TRP A 100 -9.91 2.56 -12.58
C TRP A 100 -9.89 3.16 -11.17
N SER A 101 -9.83 4.50 -11.06
CA SER A 101 -9.89 5.21 -9.78
C SER A 101 -11.18 4.93 -9.01
N MET A 102 -12.30 4.86 -9.73
CA MET A 102 -13.57 4.39 -9.18
C MET A 102 -13.43 2.95 -8.70
N ALA A 103 -13.03 2.01 -9.58
CA ALA A 103 -12.94 0.58 -9.28
C ALA A 103 -12.13 0.26 -8.01
N ILE A 104 -11.02 0.97 -7.77
CA ILE A 104 -10.16 0.78 -6.58
C ILE A 104 -10.89 1.09 -5.27
N LEU A 105 -11.95 1.91 -5.28
CA LEU A 105 -12.73 2.17 -4.07
C LEU A 105 -13.27 0.87 -3.44
N LYS A 106 -13.66 -0.12 -4.26
CA LYS A 106 -14.19 -1.44 -3.82
C LYS A 106 -15.44 -1.40 -2.92
N VAL A 107 -16.06 -0.23 -2.77
CA VAL A 107 -17.22 0.01 -1.89
C VAL A 107 -18.46 0.52 -2.64
N PHE A 108 -18.44 0.44 -3.96
CA PHE A 108 -19.58 0.74 -4.84
C PHE A 108 -19.59 -0.28 -5.97
N ARG A 109 -20.67 -0.38 -6.74
CA ARG A 109 -20.76 -1.20 -7.96
C ARG A 109 -20.98 -0.30 -9.17
N PHE A 110 -20.42 -0.66 -10.31
CA PHE A 110 -20.68 0.05 -11.56
C PHE A 110 -22.11 -0.24 -12.05
N GLU A 111 -22.73 0.76 -12.65
CA GLU A 111 -24.02 0.61 -13.31
C GLU A 111 -23.84 -0.11 -14.66
N GLU A 112 -24.86 -0.85 -15.11
CA GLU A 112 -24.82 -1.56 -16.41
C GLU A 112 -24.46 -0.65 -17.60
N GLY A 113 -24.88 0.62 -17.55
CA GLY A 113 -24.52 1.61 -18.56
C GLY A 113 -23.03 1.97 -18.53
N GLU A 114 -22.43 2.06 -17.35
CA GLU A 114 -21.00 2.32 -17.17
C GLU A 114 -20.16 1.13 -17.64
N ILE A 115 -20.62 -0.10 -17.39
CA ILE A 115 -19.98 -1.33 -17.89
C ILE A 115 -19.96 -1.36 -19.41
N ARG A 116 -21.13 -1.21 -20.05
CA ARG A 116 -21.23 -1.17 -21.53
C ARG A 116 -20.41 -0.03 -22.13
N ALA A 117 -20.34 1.11 -21.46
CA ALA A 117 -19.51 2.22 -21.92
C ALA A 117 -18.01 1.87 -21.91
N MET A 118 -17.52 1.20 -20.87
CA MET A 118 -16.13 0.72 -20.80
C MET A 118 -15.84 -0.33 -21.89
N GLU A 119 -16.75 -1.27 -22.11
CA GLU A 119 -16.62 -2.30 -23.16
C GLU A 119 -16.50 -1.66 -24.54
N ALA A 120 -17.39 -0.71 -24.85
CA ALA A 120 -17.34 0.04 -26.11
C ALA A 120 -16.04 0.85 -26.29
N GLN A 121 -15.37 1.26 -25.21
CA GLN A 121 -14.03 1.87 -25.33
C GLN A 121 -12.98 0.83 -25.75
N LEU A 122 -13.04 -0.39 -25.20
CA LEU A 122 -12.07 -1.46 -25.52
C LEU A 122 -12.19 -2.00 -26.95
N GLU A 123 -13.32 -1.80 -27.61
CA GLU A 123 -13.52 -2.09 -29.05
C GLU A 123 -12.79 -1.12 -29.98
N ARG A 124 -12.28 0.00 -29.46
CA ARG A 124 -11.56 1.00 -30.27
C ARG A 124 -10.10 0.61 -30.47
N ASP A 125 -9.60 0.88 -31.67
CA ASP A 125 -8.20 0.63 -32.05
C ASP A 125 -7.24 1.77 -31.69
N ASP A 126 -7.76 2.91 -31.22
CA ASP A 126 -6.98 4.13 -30.99
C ASP A 126 -6.71 4.43 -29.50
N LEU A 127 -6.97 3.45 -28.62
CA LEU A 127 -6.60 3.54 -27.20
C LEU A 127 -5.09 3.42 -27.02
N THR A 128 -4.56 4.18 -26.08
CA THR A 128 -3.21 3.92 -25.55
C THR A 128 -3.22 2.66 -24.68
N ASP A 129 -2.06 1.99 -24.54
CA ASP A 129 -1.93 0.83 -23.66
C ASP A 129 -2.41 1.14 -22.23
N SER A 130 -2.03 2.32 -21.71
CA SER A 130 -2.45 2.79 -20.38
C SER A 130 -3.97 2.89 -20.26
N GLU A 131 -4.67 3.47 -21.24
CA GLU A 131 -6.14 3.53 -21.24
C GLU A 131 -6.73 2.11 -21.25
N ARG A 132 -6.21 1.22 -22.10
CA ARG A 132 -6.69 -0.16 -22.25
C ARG A 132 -6.50 -0.98 -20.97
N ILE A 133 -5.37 -0.81 -20.30
CA ILE A 133 -5.06 -1.42 -19.01
C ILE A 133 -6.06 -0.93 -17.96
N HIS A 134 -6.27 0.38 -17.83
CA HIS A 134 -7.21 0.92 -16.85
C HIS A 134 -8.64 0.39 -17.03
N PHE A 135 -9.15 0.37 -18.28
CA PHE A 135 -10.47 -0.21 -18.58
C PHE A 135 -10.53 -1.70 -18.23
N SER A 136 -9.48 -2.46 -18.53
CA SER A 136 -9.42 -3.89 -18.23
C SER A 136 -9.52 -4.16 -16.72
N PHE A 137 -8.78 -3.43 -15.89
CA PHE A 137 -8.89 -3.60 -14.42
C PHE A 137 -10.24 -3.11 -13.87
N ALA A 138 -10.83 -2.05 -14.44
CA ALA A 138 -12.14 -1.56 -14.03
C ALA A 138 -13.26 -2.55 -14.37
N LEU A 139 -13.24 -3.14 -15.58
CA LEU A 139 -14.17 -4.19 -16.00
C LEU A 139 -13.97 -5.49 -15.23
N GLY A 140 -12.72 -5.89 -14.96
CA GLY A 140 -12.42 -7.04 -14.11
C GLY A 140 -13.12 -6.94 -12.75
N LYS A 141 -13.06 -5.75 -12.13
CA LYS A 141 -13.76 -5.48 -10.89
C LYS A 141 -15.28 -5.44 -11.07
N ALA A 142 -15.77 -4.82 -12.15
CA ALA A 142 -17.21 -4.72 -12.41
C ALA A 142 -17.87 -6.09 -12.58
N TYR A 143 -17.20 -7.02 -13.27
CA TYR A 143 -17.66 -8.40 -13.45
C TYR A 143 -17.50 -9.23 -12.18
N GLU A 144 -16.45 -9.01 -11.39
CA GLU A 144 -16.31 -9.64 -10.06
C GLU A 144 -17.47 -9.25 -9.13
N ASP A 145 -17.90 -7.99 -9.12
CA ASP A 145 -19.06 -7.53 -8.33
C ASP A 145 -20.39 -8.16 -8.76
N LYS A 146 -20.44 -8.74 -9.96
CA LYS A 146 -21.58 -9.46 -10.55
C LYS A 146 -21.45 -10.97 -10.41
N ASP A 147 -20.44 -11.45 -9.69
CA ASP A 147 -20.09 -12.87 -9.54
C ASP A 147 -19.79 -13.58 -10.88
N ASP A 148 -19.50 -12.84 -11.95
CA ASP A 148 -19.03 -13.38 -13.23
C ASP A 148 -17.50 -13.49 -13.21
N TYR A 149 -17.02 -14.48 -12.46
CA TYR A 149 -15.60 -14.74 -12.27
C TYR A 149 -14.84 -15.05 -13.58
N PRO A 150 -15.39 -15.80 -14.56
CA PRO A 150 -14.76 -15.97 -15.86
C PRO A 150 -14.53 -14.66 -16.62
N ALA A 151 -15.54 -13.80 -16.73
CA ALA A 151 -15.39 -12.50 -17.39
C ALA A 151 -14.43 -11.60 -16.62
N ALA A 152 -14.54 -11.57 -15.29
CA ALA A 152 -13.63 -10.83 -14.42
C ALA A 152 -12.17 -11.24 -14.65
N TRP A 153 -11.90 -12.56 -14.65
CA TRP A 153 -10.57 -13.10 -14.89
C TRP A 153 -10.03 -12.72 -16.27
N SER A 154 -10.83 -12.86 -17.32
CA SER A 154 -10.42 -12.51 -18.68
C SER A 154 -9.95 -11.05 -18.77
N HIS A 155 -10.66 -10.13 -18.10
CA HIS A 155 -10.28 -8.72 -18.07
C HIS A 155 -9.04 -8.46 -17.20
N TYR A 156 -8.93 -9.07 -16.02
CA TYR A 156 -7.72 -8.95 -15.20
C TYR A 156 -6.48 -9.48 -15.92
N ASP A 157 -6.55 -10.70 -16.48
CA ASP A 157 -5.44 -11.31 -17.23
C ASP A 157 -5.05 -10.48 -18.46
N ALA A 158 -6.03 -9.98 -19.23
CA ALA A 158 -5.74 -9.08 -20.35
C ALA A 158 -5.01 -7.79 -19.91
N GLY A 159 -5.45 -7.16 -18.81
CA GLY A 159 -4.80 -5.98 -18.25
C GLY A 159 -3.38 -6.27 -17.76
N ASN A 160 -3.19 -7.40 -17.07
CA ASN A 160 -1.89 -7.85 -16.58
C ASN A 160 -0.90 -8.13 -17.72
N ARG A 161 -1.32 -8.86 -18.76
CA ARG A 161 -0.48 -9.16 -19.94
C ARG A 161 -0.03 -7.90 -20.69
N LEU A 162 -0.86 -6.87 -20.74
CA LEU A 162 -0.49 -5.57 -21.31
C LEU A 162 0.46 -4.79 -20.40
N GLN A 163 0.26 -4.83 -19.09
CA GLN A 163 1.05 -4.08 -18.12
C GLN A 163 2.44 -4.70 -17.88
N ARG A 164 2.56 -6.03 -17.88
CA ARG A 164 3.80 -6.75 -17.55
C ARG A 164 5.02 -6.34 -18.38
N PRO A 165 4.97 -6.16 -19.72
CA PRO A 165 6.12 -5.69 -20.50
C PRO A 165 6.44 -4.21 -20.30
N LEU A 166 5.52 -3.40 -19.75
CA LEU A 166 5.73 -1.97 -19.51
C LEU A 166 6.49 -1.69 -18.21
N VAL A 167 6.67 -2.69 -17.35
CA VAL A 167 7.35 -2.55 -16.06
C VAL A 167 8.62 -3.39 -15.99
N LYS A 168 9.64 -2.87 -15.33
CA LYS A 168 10.87 -3.61 -15.05
C LYS A 168 10.68 -4.46 -13.79
N HIS A 169 10.83 -5.77 -13.94
CA HIS A 169 10.95 -6.73 -12.85
C HIS A 169 11.87 -7.87 -13.28
N ASP A 170 12.88 -8.14 -12.47
CA ASP A 170 13.82 -9.26 -12.63
C ASP A 170 13.74 -10.12 -11.35
N PRO A 171 13.07 -11.30 -11.42
CA PRO A 171 12.92 -12.18 -10.28
C PRO A 171 14.25 -12.70 -9.73
N LEU A 172 15.21 -13.01 -10.62
CA LEU A 172 16.49 -13.62 -10.23
C LEU A 172 17.43 -12.59 -9.60
N GLU A 173 17.45 -11.36 -10.12
CA GLU A 173 18.19 -10.26 -9.48
C GLU A 173 17.65 -10.00 -8.05
N LEU A 174 16.33 -10.05 -7.88
CA LEU A 174 15.67 -9.87 -6.59
C LEU A 174 15.98 -11.01 -5.62
N GLU A 175 15.85 -12.26 -6.07
CA GLU A 175 16.18 -13.46 -5.27
C GLU A 175 17.64 -13.42 -4.82
N LYS A 176 18.57 -13.15 -5.73
CA LYS A 176 20.00 -13.04 -5.40
C LYS A 176 20.26 -11.96 -4.36
N ARG A 177 19.63 -10.80 -4.50
CA ARG A 177 19.75 -9.72 -3.52
C ARG A 177 19.21 -10.13 -2.14
N HIS A 178 18.11 -10.87 -2.10
CA HIS A 178 17.56 -11.40 -0.85
C HIS A 178 18.49 -12.43 -0.20
N GLU A 179 19.12 -13.32 -0.98
CA GLU A 179 20.15 -14.23 -0.50
C GLU A 179 21.34 -13.49 0.09
N ASP A 180 21.86 -12.47 -0.59
CA ASP A 180 22.99 -11.68 -0.12
C ASP A 180 22.65 -10.98 1.21
N ILE A 181 21.43 -10.45 1.35
CA ILE A 181 20.98 -9.84 2.60
C ILE A 181 20.96 -10.88 3.72
N ARG A 182 20.41 -12.07 3.50
CA ARG A 182 20.37 -13.13 4.52
C ARG A 182 21.77 -13.60 4.92
N ALA A 183 22.68 -13.67 3.95
CA ALA A 183 24.07 -14.08 4.17
C ALA A 183 24.85 -13.04 4.99
N VAL A 184 24.60 -11.74 4.80
CA VAL A 184 25.24 -10.68 5.59
C VAL A 184 24.62 -10.58 6.98
N PHE A 185 23.29 -10.55 7.08
CA PHE A 185 22.55 -10.35 8.32
C PHE A 185 22.17 -11.68 8.96
N ASP A 186 23.17 -12.52 9.21
CA ASP A 186 23.02 -13.77 9.94
C ASP A 186 22.98 -13.56 11.47
N ARG A 187 22.88 -14.67 12.22
CA ARG A 187 22.81 -14.63 13.68
C ARG A 187 24.08 -14.05 14.33
N GLU A 188 25.26 -14.37 13.80
CA GLU A 188 26.54 -13.93 14.35
C GLU A 188 26.71 -12.42 14.13
N PHE A 189 26.46 -11.97 12.90
CA PHE A 189 26.55 -10.57 12.53
C PHE A 189 25.59 -9.69 13.36
N LEU A 190 24.33 -10.13 13.53
CA LEU A 190 23.34 -9.41 14.33
C LEU A 190 23.71 -9.37 15.82
N ALA A 191 24.26 -10.47 16.36
CA ALA A 191 24.70 -10.53 17.75
C ALA A 191 25.91 -9.63 18.01
N GLN A 192 26.88 -9.60 17.08
CA GLN A 192 28.07 -8.75 17.15
C GLN A 192 27.71 -7.26 17.23
N HIS A 193 26.67 -6.85 16.52
CA HIS A 193 26.23 -5.45 16.42
C HIS A 193 25.03 -5.12 17.33
N ALA A 194 24.64 -6.03 18.22
CA ALA A 194 23.45 -5.87 19.04
C ALA A 194 23.53 -4.63 19.94
N ARG A 195 22.42 -3.88 20.02
CA ARG A 195 22.24 -2.68 20.87
C ARG A 195 23.21 -1.51 20.60
N GLN A 196 23.86 -1.48 19.44
CA GLN A 196 24.75 -0.37 19.08
C GLN A 196 24.01 0.81 18.44
N GLY A 197 22.80 0.58 17.90
CA GLY A 197 21.96 1.59 17.27
C GLY A 197 21.38 2.65 18.20
N HIS A 198 20.44 3.43 17.66
CA HIS A 198 19.75 4.49 18.37
C HIS A 198 18.67 3.92 19.31
N GLU A 199 18.57 4.44 20.53
CA GLU A 199 17.77 3.82 21.61
C GLU A 199 16.25 4.06 21.50
N ALA A 200 15.82 4.94 20.60
CA ALA A 200 14.41 5.27 20.40
C ALA A 200 13.57 4.00 20.13
N ALA A 201 12.41 3.95 20.79
CA ALA A 201 11.44 2.86 20.67
C ALA A 201 10.15 3.28 19.93
N ASP A 202 10.04 4.57 19.62
CA ASP A 202 8.89 5.25 19.01
C ASP A 202 8.36 4.57 17.73
N PRO A 203 9.21 4.07 16.81
CA PRO A 203 8.72 3.52 15.53
C PRO A 203 8.12 2.12 15.68
N ILE A 204 6.97 1.91 15.04
CA ILE A 204 6.33 0.61 14.83
C ILE A 204 6.36 0.31 13.33
N LEU A 205 7.27 -0.56 12.91
CA LEU A 205 7.43 -0.96 11.51
C LEU A 205 6.40 -2.04 11.17
N ILE A 206 5.60 -1.81 10.12
CA ILE A 206 4.62 -2.77 9.62
C ILE A 206 5.04 -3.19 8.20
N VAL A 207 5.48 -4.44 8.07
CA VAL A 207 5.90 -5.05 6.80
C VAL A 207 4.91 -6.13 6.35
N GLY A 208 5.14 -6.71 5.18
CA GLY A 208 4.34 -7.79 4.64
C GLY A 208 4.30 -7.71 3.12
N LEU A 209 3.26 -8.27 2.52
CA LEU A 209 2.98 -8.06 1.10
C LEU A 209 1.84 -7.06 0.90
N PRO A 210 1.74 -6.43 -0.29
CA PRO A 210 0.50 -5.78 -0.65
C PRO A 210 -0.67 -6.76 -0.49
N ARG A 211 -1.83 -6.24 -0.08
CA ARG A 211 -3.07 -7.03 0.10
C ARG A 211 -3.03 -8.06 1.24
N SER A 212 -2.10 -7.95 2.18
CA SER A 212 -2.01 -8.82 3.36
C SER A 212 -2.66 -8.27 4.64
N GLY A 213 -3.33 -7.13 4.60
CA GLY A 213 -3.96 -6.51 5.78
C GLY A 213 -3.09 -5.52 6.56
N SER A 214 -1.92 -5.13 6.04
CA SER A 214 -1.03 -4.14 6.68
C SER A 214 -1.71 -2.78 6.94
N THR A 215 -2.56 -2.28 6.03
CA THR A 215 -3.33 -1.04 6.26
C THR A 215 -4.34 -1.20 7.41
N LEU A 216 -4.92 -2.38 7.61
CA LEU A 216 -5.85 -2.64 8.71
C LEU A 216 -5.10 -2.61 10.05
N ILE A 217 -3.95 -3.28 10.14
CA ILE A 217 -3.09 -3.25 11.33
C ILE A 217 -2.67 -1.82 11.66
N GLU A 218 -2.26 -1.04 10.65
CA GLU A 218 -1.94 0.37 10.84
C GLU A 218 -3.14 1.18 11.35
N GLN A 219 -4.33 0.94 10.80
CA GLN A 219 -5.54 1.64 11.23
C GLN A 219 -5.93 1.30 12.68
N ILE A 220 -5.81 0.03 13.07
CA ILE A 220 -5.98 -0.42 14.45
C ILE A 220 -5.04 0.34 15.37
N LEU A 221 -3.73 0.33 15.06
CA LEU A 221 -2.73 1.02 15.86
C LEU A 221 -2.96 2.53 15.92
N ALA A 222 -3.25 3.17 14.78
CA ALA A 222 -3.50 4.62 14.69
C ALA A 222 -4.74 5.08 15.47
N SER A 223 -5.62 4.15 15.84
CA SER A 223 -6.79 4.41 16.67
C SER A 223 -6.44 4.49 18.16
N HIS A 224 -5.25 4.03 18.56
CA HIS A 224 -4.74 4.22 19.91
C HIS A 224 -4.32 5.69 20.11
N SER A 225 -4.66 6.24 21.29
CA SER A 225 -4.31 7.60 21.70
C SER A 225 -2.81 7.94 21.63
N GLN A 226 -1.92 6.93 21.71
CA GLN A 226 -0.47 7.07 21.79
C GLN A 226 0.27 6.84 20.46
N VAL A 227 -0.44 6.42 19.41
CA VAL A 227 0.19 6.03 18.15
C VAL A 227 -0.28 6.92 17.02
N GLU A 228 0.64 7.60 16.34
CA GLU A 228 0.33 8.31 15.10
C GLU A 228 0.42 7.36 13.91
N GLY A 229 -0.69 7.19 13.18
CA GLY A 229 -0.68 6.48 11.91
C GLY A 229 -0.13 7.37 10.80
N THR A 230 1.10 7.11 10.32
CA THR A 230 1.72 7.96 9.29
C THR A 230 1.33 7.50 7.87
N SER A 231 2.26 6.91 7.11
CA SER A 231 2.09 6.42 5.75
C SER A 231 3.20 5.45 5.36
N GLU A 232 3.32 5.16 4.06
CA GLU A 232 4.45 4.43 3.48
C GLU A 232 5.70 5.34 3.45
N LEU A 233 6.63 5.14 4.39
CA LEU A 233 7.84 5.97 4.47
C LEU A 233 8.96 5.41 3.58
N PRO A 234 9.59 6.23 2.71
CA PRO A 234 10.71 5.78 1.87
C PRO A 234 12.04 5.72 2.65
N THR A 235 12.03 6.03 3.95
CA THR A 235 13.20 6.32 4.78
C THR A 235 14.17 5.14 4.84
N LEU A 236 13.69 3.94 5.21
CA LEU A 236 14.55 2.78 5.39
C LEU A 236 15.24 2.36 4.07
N GLY A 237 14.50 2.37 2.96
CA GLY A 237 15.05 2.10 1.62
C GLY A 237 16.09 3.14 1.18
N LYS A 238 15.88 4.43 1.49
CA LYS A 238 16.88 5.49 1.25
C LYS A 238 18.13 5.32 2.09
N ILE A 239 18.00 4.88 3.34
CA ILE A 239 19.14 4.56 4.21
C ILE A 239 19.93 3.40 3.61
N ALA A 240 19.29 2.26 3.33
CA ALA A 240 19.93 1.09 2.72
C ALA A 240 20.69 1.44 1.44
N THR A 241 20.07 2.22 0.54
CA THR A 241 20.70 2.65 -0.73
C THR A 241 21.86 3.63 -0.51
N SER A 242 21.91 4.33 0.63
CA SER A 242 23.01 5.26 0.93
C SER A 242 24.25 4.58 1.49
N ILE A 243 24.11 3.38 2.07
CA ILE A 243 25.22 2.62 2.66
C ILE A 243 26.15 2.12 1.54
N GLY A 244 27.37 2.66 1.49
CA GLY A 244 28.37 2.34 0.46
C GLY A 244 28.27 3.17 -0.83
N ARG A 245 27.29 4.08 -0.96
CA ARG A 245 27.04 4.83 -2.21
C ARG A 245 28.20 5.69 -2.69
N PHE A 246 28.91 6.35 -1.76
CA PHE A 246 30.02 7.26 -2.09
C PHE A 246 31.40 6.61 -2.02
N ARG A 247 31.46 5.28 -1.95
CA ARG A 247 32.73 4.54 -1.93
C ARG A 247 33.09 4.15 -3.37
N PRO A 248 34.10 4.80 -4.02
CA PRO A 248 34.37 4.64 -5.45
C PRO A 248 34.73 3.22 -5.90
N ARG A 249 35.08 2.34 -4.95
CA ARG A 249 35.38 0.92 -5.13
C ARG A 249 34.80 0.04 -4.00
N GLY A 250 33.86 0.58 -3.22
CA GLY A 250 33.30 -0.12 -2.08
C GLY A 250 32.18 -1.05 -2.49
N ALA A 251 31.98 -2.10 -1.70
CA ALA A 251 30.78 -2.92 -1.78
C ALA A 251 29.53 -2.02 -1.65
N GLN A 252 28.42 -2.45 -2.25
CA GLN A 252 27.11 -1.83 -2.02
C GLN A 252 26.37 -2.60 -0.94
N PHE A 253 25.27 -2.03 -0.45
CA PHE A 253 24.38 -2.78 0.44
C PHE A 253 23.88 -4.04 -0.27
N PRO A 254 23.89 -5.23 0.38
CA PRO A 254 24.09 -5.44 1.82
C PRO A 254 25.54 -5.60 2.27
N GLU A 255 26.47 -5.95 1.38
CA GLU A 255 27.87 -6.26 1.75
C GLU A 255 28.60 -5.12 2.48
N SER A 256 28.35 -3.86 2.10
CA SER A 256 28.92 -2.70 2.78
C SER A 256 28.48 -2.52 4.24
N ALA A 257 27.43 -3.23 4.68
CA ALA A 257 27.02 -3.25 6.07
C ALA A 257 28.10 -3.85 6.98
N LYS A 258 28.96 -4.73 6.46
CA LYS A 258 30.06 -5.37 7.21
C LYS A 258 31.14 -4.37 7.65
N GLU A 259 31.19 -3.20 7.02
CA GLU A 259 32.15 -2.14 7.31
C GLU A 259 31.57 -1.06 8.25
N LEU A 260 30.36 -1.24 8.77
CA LEU A 260 29.71 -0.28 9.66
C LEU A 260 30.02 -0.59 11.12
N GLU A 261 30.25 0.47 11.88
CA GLU A 261 30.53 0.40 13.32
C GLU A 261 29.35 0.96 14.14
N GLY A 262 29.43 0.85 15.47
CA GLY A 262 28.38 1.32 16.38
C GLY A 262 27.91 2.76 16.17
N GLN A 263 28.86 3.66 15.87
CA GLN A 263 28.54 5.06 15.57
C GLN A 263 27.71 5.22 14.29
N ASP A 264 27.94 4.37 13.28
CA ASP A 264 27.20 4.41 12.02
C ASP A 264 25.76 3.92 12.22
N TRP A 265 25.57 2.82 12.97
CA TRP A 265 24.24 2.30 13.30
C TRP A 265 23.40 3.36 14.03
N ARG A 266 24.00 4.04 15.02
CA ARG A 266 23.35 5.13 15.75
C ARG A 266 23.03 6.32 14.86
N ALA A 267 23.94 6.72 13.99
CA ALA A 267 23.73 7.82 13.04
C ALA A 267 22.60 7.53 12.04
N TYR A 268 22.52 6.29 11.53
CA TYR A 268 21.42 5.89 10.66
C TYR A 268 20.09 5.80 11.41
N GLY A 269 20.09 5.40 12.68
CA GLY A 269 18.90 5.42 13.54
C GLY A 269 18.39 6.85 13.77
N GLN A 270 19.30 7.77 14.08
CA GLN A 270 18.99 9.20 14.21
C GLN A 270 18.42 9.77 12.90
N ARG A 271 19.08 9.50 11.77
CA ARG A 271 18.60 9.91 10.45
C ARG A 271 17.22 9.37 10.12
N TYR A 272 16.92 8.12 10.50
CA TYR A 272 15.60 7.54 10.31
C TYR A 272 14.52 8.38 11.01
N LEU A 273 14.76 8.75 12.27
CA LEU A 273 13.83 9.57 13.06
C LEU A 273 13.65 10.97 12.47
N GLU A 274 14.72 11.62 12.04
CA GLU A 274 14.68 12.95 11.41
C GLU A 274 13.89 12.95 10.10
N ASP A 275 14.10 11.95 9.26
CA ASP A 275 13.36 11.80 8.00
C ASP A 275 11.88 11.45 8.28
N ALA A 276 11.60 10.58 9.25
CA ALA A 276 10.24 10.21 9.65
C ALA A 276 9.46 11.37 10.29
N ALA A 277 10.12 12.27 11.02
CA ALA A 277 9.49 13.43 11.65
C ALA A 277 8.77 14.35 10.64
N ARG A 278 9.20 14.37 9.37
CA ARG A 278 8.53 15.12 8.29
C ARG A 278 7.14 14.58 7.92
N HIS A 279 6.84 13.36 8.36
CA HIS A 279 5.57 12.67 8.12
C HIS A 279 4.69 12.60 9.37
N ARG A 280 5.14 13.24 10.47
CA ARG A 280 4.42 13.32 11.74
C ARG A 280 3.81 14.71 11.90
N PHE A 281 2.56 14.74 12.32
CA PHE A 281 1.75 15.93 12.52
C PHE A 281 1.24 16.03 13.96
N THR A 282 1.61 15.07 14.81
CA THR A 282 1.26 15.05 16.24
C THR A 282 2.49 14.78 17.10
N ASP A 283 2.37 15.12 18.39
CA ASP A 283 3.39 14.82 19.40
C ASP A 283 3.17 13.45 20.08
N ARG A 284 2.42 12.53 19.45
CA ARG A 284 2.16 11.19 20.01
C ARG A 284 3.47 10.42 20.19
N PRO A 285 3.65 9.64 21.26
CA PRO A 285 4.94 9.01 21.58
C PRO A 285 5.37 7.94 20.56
N PHE A 286 4.43 7.26 19.90
CA PHE A 286 4.72 6.24 18.89
C PHE A 286 4.20 6.66 17.51
N PHE A 287 4.79 6.09 16.46
CA PHE A 287 4.29 6.27 15.10
C PHE A 287 4.50 5.00 14.26
N THR A 288 3.61 4.77 13.31
CA THR A 288 3.75 3.65 12.37
C THR A 288 4.63 4.04 11.18
N ASP A 289 5.47 3.12 10.72
CA ASP A 289 6.01 3.12 9.35
C ASP A 289 5.44 1.88 8.66
N LYS A 290 4.41 2.08 7.84
CA LYS A 290 3.73 0.99 7.14
C LYS A 290 4.21 0.97 5.70
N MET A 291 5.30 0.27 5.45
CA MET A 291 5.85 0.02 4.11
C MET A 291 6.05 -1.48 3.92
N PRO A 292 5.09 -2.20 3.29
CA PRO A 292 5.12 -3.67 3.22
C PRO A 292 6.46 -4.22 2.69
N ASN A 293 6.98 -3.57 1.64
CA ASN A 293 8.19 -3.96 0.93
C ASN A 293 9.49 -3.73 1.73
N ASN A 294 9.43 -3.23 2.97
CA ASN A 294 10.60 -3.13 3.85
C ASN A 294 11.00 -4.47 4.48
N PHE A 295 10.26 -5.56 4.24
CA PHE A 295 10.57 -6.90 4.80
C PHE A 295 12.00 -7.42 4.55
N PRO A 296 12.73 -7.08 3.46
CA PRO A 296 14.13 -7.48 3.31
C PRO A 296 15.08 -6.69 4.23
N LEU A 297 14.62 -5.58 4.82
CA LEU A 297 15.47 -4.64 5.56
C LEU A 297 15.32 -4.77 7.08
N LEU A 298 14.68 -5.83 7.59
CA LEU A 298 14.45 -6.00 9.03
C LEU A 298 15.76 -6.11 9.82
N GLY A 299 16.78 -6.78 9.29
CA GLY A 299 18.11 -6.82 9.92
C GLY A 299 18.72 -5.43 10.07
N LEU A 300 18.71 -4.62 9.02
CA LEU A 300 19.16 -3.23 9.06
C LEU A 300 18.36 -2.39 10.06
N PHE A 301 17.02 -2.46 9.98
CA PHE A 301 16.13 -1.73 10.87
C PHE A 301 16.40 -2.08 12.35
N HIS A 302 16.57 -3.37 12.65
CA HIS A 302 16.86 -3.82 14.00
C HIS A 302 18.22 -3.32 14.52
N LEU A 303 19.25 -3.23 13.68
CA LEU A 303 20.54 -2.71 14.10
C LEU A 303 20.51 -1.20 14.33
N ILE A 304 19.80 -0.42 13.52
CA ILE A 304 19.72 1.03 13.67
C ILE A 304 18.76 1.48 14.78
N LEU A 305 17.71 0.70 15.06
CA LEU A 305 16.65 0.97 16.04
C LEU A 305 16.28 -0.30 16.83
N PRO A 306 17.16 -0.79 17.73
CA PRO A 306 17.01 -2.09 18.41
C PRO A 306 15.78 -2.25 19.30
N ASN A 307 15.18 -1.14 19.72
CA ASN A 307 14.03 -1.09 20.63
C ASN A 307 12.70 -0.89 19.89
N ALA A 308 12.73 -0.57 18.59
CA ALA A 308 11.54 -0.42 17.76
C ALA A 308 10.82 -1.76 17.55
N LYS A 309 9.52 -1.69 17.24
CA LYS A 309 8.63 -2.86 17.09
C LYS A 309 8.46 -3.21 15.63
N ILE A 310 8.29 -4.50 15.33
CA ILE A 310 8.14 -4.99 13.95
C ILE A 310 6.95 -5.94 13.89
N ILE A 311 6.02 -5.62 13.00
CA ILE A 311 4.83 -6.44 12.71
C ILE A 311 4.90 -6.92 11.26
N ASP A 312 4.78 -8.22 11.07
CA ASP A 312 4.62 -8.87 9.77
C ASP A 312 3.13 -9.12 9.51
N ALA A 313 2.54 -8.31 8.63
CA ALA A 313 1.17 -8.46 8.17
C ALA A 313 1.10 -9.61 7.16
N ARG A 314 0.52 -10.73 7.57
CA ARG A 314 0.52 -11.97 6.80
C ARG A 314 -0.90 -12.38 6.42
N ARG A 315 -1.03 -13.00 5.26
CA ARG A 315 -2.30 -13.49 4.71
C ARG A 315 -2.09 -14.80 3.99
N HIS A 316 -3.14 -15.59 3.84
CA HIS A 316 -3.17 -16.80 3.03
C HIS A 316 -2.50 -16.54 1.65
N PRO A 317 -1.51 -17.35 1.24
CA PRO A 317 -0.71 -17.09 0.04
C PRO A 317 -1.55 -16.81 -1.20
N LEU A 318 -2.54 -17.68 -1.47
CA LEU A 318 -3.40 -17.55 -2.65
C LEU A 318 -4.31 -16.32 -2.61
N ASP A 319 -4.87 -15.94 -1.45
CA ASP A 319 -5.64 -14.70 -1.33
C ASP A 319 -4.75 -13.46 -1.51
N SER A 320 -3.50 -13.52 -1.06
CA SER A 320 -2.53 -12.45 -1.27
C SER A 320 -2.16 -12.32 -2.74
N CYS A 321 -1.77 -13.42 -3.40
CA CYS A 321 -1.35 -13.44 -4.81
C CYS A 321 -2.49 -13.03 -5.73
N ILE A 322 -3.67 -13.64 -5.61
CA ILE A 322 -4.85 -13.28 -6.42
C ILE A 322 -5.32 -11.86 -6.10
N GLY A 323 -5.26 -11.45 -4.82
CA GLY A 323 -5.54 -10.08 -4.43
C GLY A 323 -4.61 -9.06 -5.10
N CYS A 324 -3.33 -9.39 -5.25
CA CYS A 324 -2.34 -8.57 -5.96
C CYS A 324 -2.59 -8.58 -7.47
N TYR A 325 -2.83 -9.74 -8.07
CA TYR A 325 -3.04 -9.89 -9.51
C TYR A 325 -4.25 -9.11 -10.03
N LYS A 326 -5.30 -8.97 -9.21
CA LYS A 326 -6.50 -8.18 -9.53
C LYS A 326 -6.35 -6.68 -9.28
N GLN A 327 -5.18 -6.24 -8.82
CA GLN A 327 -4.93 -4.86 -8.42
C GLN A 327 -3.88 -4.23 -9.34
N LEU A 328 -4.30 -3.26 -10.15
CA LEU A 328 -3.35 -2.36 -10.78
C LEU A 328 -2.79 -1.39 -9.73
N PHE A 329 -1.47 -1.40 -9.55
CA PHE A 329 -0.77 -0.56 -8.58
C PHE A 329 -0.17 0.66 -9.26
N ALA A 330 -0.35 1.83 -8.65
CA ALA A 330 0.20 3.09 -9.19
C ALA A 330 1.73 3.06 -9.33
N LYS A 331 2.45 2.35 -8.43
CA LYS A 331 3.91 2.22 -8.48
C LYS A 331 4.42 1.03 -7.65
N GLY A 332 5.56 0.47 -8.07
CA GLY A 332 6.48 -0.29 -7.21
C GLY A 332 6.18 -1.78 -7.03
N GLN A 333 4.94 -2.24 -7.29
CA GLN A 333 4.54 -3.64 -7.15
C GLN A 333 4.62 -4.39 -8.49
N ASN A 334 5.74 -4.26 -9.20
CA ASN A 334 5.86 -4.70 -10.60
C ASN A 334 5.76 -6.21 -10.80
N PHE A 335 6.08 -7.00 -9.75
CA PHE A 335 5.97 -8.46 -9.74
C PHE A 335 4.53 -8.96 -9.79
N THR A 336 3.53 -8.07 -9.66
CA THR A 336 2.11 -8.46 -9.52
C THR A 336 1.39 -8.72 -10.83
N TYR A 337 2.01 -8.40 -11.97
CA TYR A 337 1.38 -8.46 -13.30
C TYR A 337 1.65 -9.78 -14.05
N ASP A 338 2.31 -10.73 -13.39
CA ASP A 338 2.51 -12.09 -13.86
C ASP A 338 2.39 -13.06 -12.68
N LEU A 339 1.76 -14.21 -12.91
CA LEU A 339 1.47 -15.16 -11.84
C LEU A 339 2.71 -15.93 -11.40
N GLU A 340 3.67 -16.21 -12.31
CA GLU A 340 4.95 -16.87 -11.99
C GLU A 340 5.84 -15.95 -11.16
N ASP A 341 5.93 -14.67 -11.56
CA ASP A 341 6.61 -13.65 -10.79
C ASP A 341 5.99 -13.50 -9.39
N LEU A 342 4.66 -13.50 -9.28
CA LEU A 342 3.95 -13.47 -8.00
C LEU A 342 4.29 -14.65 -7.10
N ALA A 343 4.25 -15.88 -7.64
CA ALA A 343 4.56 -17.09 -6.90
C ALA A 343 6.02 -17.06 -6.41
N HIS A 344 6.95 -16.74 -7.30
CA HIS A 344 8.36 -16.59 -7.01
C HIS A 344 8.59 -15.54 -5.91
N TYR A 345 7.95 -14.38 -6.01
CA TYR A 345 8.08 -13.30 -5.03
C TYR A 345 7.53 -13.73 -3.66
N TYR A 346 6.39 -14.43 -3.61
CA TYR A 346 5.82 -14.89 -2.34
C TYR A 346 6.74 -15.90 -1.65
N ARG A 347 7.31 -16.87 -2.38
CA ARG A 347 8.29 -17.81 -1.82
C ARG A 347 9.51 -17.10 -1.26
N ASN A 348 10.02 -16.10 -1.96
CA ASN A 348 11.13 -15.26 -1.51
C ASN A 348 10.79 -14.46 -0.25
N TYR A 349 9.58 -13.87 -0.19
CA TYR A 349 9.08 -13.20 1.01
C TYR A 349 8.99 -14.17 2.19
N ASP A 350 8.44 -15.36 2.01
CA ASP A 350 8.36 -16.34 3.08
C ASP A 350 9.75 -16.79 3.57
N ALA A 351 10.66 -17.08 2.65
CA ALA A 351 12.02 -17.47 2.97
C ALA A 351 12.79 -16.37 3.72
N MET A 352 12.55 -15.10 3.37
CA MET A 352 13.10 -13.94 4.06
C MET A 352 12.51 -13.77 5.47
N MET A 353 11.19 -13.88 5.63
CA MET A 353 10.56 -13.77 6.94
C MET A 353 10.91 -14.95 7.86
N SER A 354 11.08 -16.15 7.30
CA SER A 354 11.57 -17.33 8.02
C SER A 354 13.00 -17.13 8.52
N HIS A 355 13.88 -16.52 7.70
CA HIS A 355 15.22 -16.10 8.15
C HIS A 355 15.13 -15.14 9.33
N TRP A 356 14.34 -14.07 9.23
CA TRP A 356 14.23 -13.09 10.32
C TRP A 356 13.69 -13.68 11.62
N ARG A 357 12.69 -14.56 11.57
CA ARG A 357 12.22 -15.28 12.77
C ARG A 357 13.31 -16.15 13.39
N ALA A 358 14.18 -16.75 12.58
CA ALA A 358 15.27 -17.60 13.06
C ALA A 358 16.44 -16.80 13.68
N VAL A 359 16.77 -15.62 13.14
CA VAL A 359 17.92 -14.81 13.61
C VAL A 359 17.53 -13.67 14.56
N LEU A 360 16.26 -13.29 14.62
CA LEU A 360 15.70 -12.27 15.52
C LEU A 360 14.49 -12.81 16.32
N PRO A 361 14.67 -13.86 17.15
CA PRO A 361 13.55 -14.47 17.87
C PRO A 361 12.84 -13.46 18.77
N GLY A 362 11.51 -13.42 18.68
CA GLY A 362 10.64 -12.53 19.47
C GLY A 362 10.63 -11.05 19.03
N LYS A 363 11.39 -10.67 18.00
CA LYS A 363 11.43 -9.28 17.50
C LYS A 363 10.34 -8.96 16.48
N VAL A 364 9.82 -9.97 15.79
CA VAL A 364 8.80 -9.82 14.75
C VAL A 364 7.52 -10.50 15.21
N LEU A 365 6.43 -9.74 15.34
CA LEU A 365 5.10 -10.30 15.53
C LEU A 365 4.47 -10.61 14.18
N THR A 366 4.14 -11.87 13.91
CA THR A 366 3.35 -12.25 12.73
C THR A 366 1.86 -12.15 13.06
N VAL A 367 1.12 -11.37 12.26
CA VAL A 367 -0.32 -11.16 12.41
C VAL A 367 -1.00 -11.66 11.14
N HIS A 368 -1.75 -12.76 11.27
CA HIS A 368 -2.52 -13.32 10.16
C HIS A 368 -3.84 -12.58 9.99
N TYR A 369 -4.11 -12.07 8.79
CA TYR A 369 -5.35 -11.38 8.44
C TYR A 369 -6.59 -12.21 8.77
N GLU A 370 -6.52 -13.51 8.49
CA GLU A 370 -7.59 -14.48 8.75
C GLU A 370 -7.96 -14.54 10.23
N GLU A 371 -6.97 -14.55 11.12
CA GLU A 371 -7.19 -14.56 12.56
C GLU A 371 -7.73 -13.23 13.07
N THR A 372 -7.28 -12.10 12.50
CA THR A 372 -7.78 -10.76 12.83
C THR A 372 -9.24 -10.58 12.44
N VAL A 373 -9.66 -11.16 11.32
CA VAL A 373 -11.06 -11.14 10.91
C VAL A 373 -11.91 -12.09 11.77
N ALA A 374 -11.35 -13.24 12.15
CA ALA A 374 -12.07 -14.23 12.97
C ALA A 374 -12.27 -13.80 14.43
N ASP A 375 -11.26 -13.15 15.03
CA ASP A 375 -11.29 -12.67 16.40
C ASP A 375 -10.49 -11.36 16.52
N LEU A 376 -11.17 -10.25 16.28
CA LEU A 376 -10.56 -8.92 16.27
C LEU A 376 -10.00 -8.55 17.64
N GLU A 377 -10.75 -8.78 18.72
CA GLU A 377 -10.36 -8.29 20.05
C GLU A 377 -9.09 -8.99 20.53
N GLU A 378 -9.01 -10.32 20.41
CA GLU A 378 -7.82 -11.07 20.80
C GLU A 378 -6.59 -10.64 19.98
N GLN A 379 -6.75 -10.46 18.67
CA GLN A 379 -5.64 -10.00 17.83
C GLN A 379 -5.21 -8.57 18.16
N VAL A 380 -6.15 -7.67 18.48
CA VAL A 380 -5.83 -6.31 18.95
C VAL A 380 -5.03 -6.38 20.26
N ARG A 381 -5.43 -7.21 21.23
CA ARG A 381 -4.68 -7.41 22.48
C ARG A 381 -3.26 -7.88 22.20
N ARG A 382 -3.08 -8.91 21.36
CA ARG A 382 -1.75 -9.43 20.97
C ARG A 382 -0.87 -8.37 20.31
N ILE A 383 -1.44 -7.54 19.42
CA ILE A 383 -0.72 -6.45 18.75
C ILE A 383 -0.28 -5.40 19.77
N LEU A 384 -1.18 -4.95 20.63
CA LEU A 384 -0.89 -3.92 21.63
C LEU A 384 0.13 -4.41 22.66
N ASP A 385 0.02 -5.66 23.12
CA ASP A 385 0.98 -6.28 24.05
C ASP A 385 2.39 -6.33 23.45
N HIS A 386 2.53 -6.73 22.17
CA HIS A 386 3.82 -6.71 21.48
C HIS A 386 4.41 -5.30 21.40
N CYS A 387 3.54 -4.31 21.15
CA CYS A 387 3.89 -2.90 21.12
C CYS A 387 4.11 -2.27 22.52
N ALA A 388 3.86 -3.01 23.61
CA ALA A 388 3.88 -2.51 24.98
C ALA A 388 2.91 -1.32 25.20
N LEU A 389 1.74 -1.40 24.58
CA LEU A 389 0.66 -0.42 24.67
C LEU A 389 -0.50 -0.98 25.50
N PRO A 390 -1.17 -0.16 26.33
CA PRO A 390 -2.38 -0.60 27.03
C PRO A 390 -3.52 -0.88 26.04
N PHE A 391 -4.44 -1.74 26.41
CA PHE A 391 -5.64 -1.95 25.61
C PHE A 391 -6.52 -0.69 25.58
N GLU A 392 -6.92 -0.26 24.38
CA GLU A 392 -7.89 0.82 24.16
C GLU A 392 -9.01 0.34 23.24
N GLU A 393 -10.25 0.60 23.64
CA GLU A 393 -11.47 0.23 22.90
C GLU A 393 -11.53 0.85 21.49
N SER A 394 -10.88 2.01 21.29
CA SER A 394 -10.79 2.64 19.97
C SER A 394 -10.06 1.76 18.94
N CYS A 395 -9.16 0.88 19.39
CA CYS A 395 -8.43 -0.04 18.52
C CYS A 395 -9.32 -1.12 17.91
N ILE A 396 -10.36 -1.58 18.62
CA ILE A 396 -11.37 -2.49 18.05
C ILE A 396 -12.44 -1.72 17.25
N ARG A 397 -12.65 -0.43 17.56
CA ARG A 397 -13.48 0.50 16.78
C ARG A 397 -12.68 1.31 15.76
N PHE A 398 -11.66 0.69 15.16
CA PHE A 398 -10.70 1.35 14.27
C PHE A 398 -11.31 2.10 13.08
N HIS A 399 -12.52 1.69 12.66
CA HIS A 399 -13.27 2.27 11.55
C HIS A 399 -13.85 3.65 11.87
N GLU A 400 -13.96 4.01 13.15
CA GLU A 400 -14.38 5.35 13.60
C GLU A 400 -13.25 6.39 13.47
N THR A 401 -11.99 5.94 13.41
CA THR A 401 -10.81 6.81 13.34
C THR A 401 -10.74 7.55 12.00
N ARG A 402 -10.92 8.87 12.06
CA ARG A 402 -10.80 9.74 10.89
C ARG A 402 -9.35 10.17 10.70
N ARG A 403 -8.70 9.59 9.70
CA ARG A 403 -7.41 10.05 9.18
C ARG A 403 -7.35 9.94 7.66
N ALA A 404 -6.36 10.60 7.06
CA ALA A 404 -6.05 10.39 5.65
C ALA A 404 -5.36 9.04 5.46
N VAL A 405 -5.91 8.19 4.58
CA VAL A 405 -5.32 6.88 4.24
C VAL A 405 -5.13 6.84 2.73
N ARG A 406 -3.87 6.78 2.26
CA ARG A 406 -3.52 6.90 0.82
C ARG A 406 -3.20 5.56 0.16
N THR A 407 -3.91 4.50 0.54
CA THR A 407 -3.66 3.15 0.01
C THR A 407 -4.87 2.66 -0.78
N ALA A 408 -4.68 1.66 -1.66
CA ALA A 408 -5.79 0.98 -2.35
C ALA A 408 -6.77 0.25 -1.40
N SER A 409 -6.47 0.20 -0.10
CA SER A 409 -7.35 -0.36 0.95
C SER A 409 -8.03 0.71 1.80
N SER A 410 -7.96 2.01 1.45
CA SER A 410 -8.43 3.11 2.32
C SER A 410 -9.87 2.94 2.76
N GLU A 411 -10.76 2.61 1.83
CA GLU A 411 -12.19 2.50 2.12
C GLU A 411 -12.52 1.25 2.93
N GLN A 412 -11.74 0.18 2.74
CA GLN A 412 -11.92 -1.08 3.46
C GLN A 412 -11.68 -0.93 4.96
N VAL A 413 -10.77 -0.04 5.37
CA VAL A 413 -10.47 0.20 6.80
C VAL A 413 -11.35 1.26 7.44
N ARG A 414 -12.24 1.90 6.66
CA ARG A 414 -13.31 2.79 7.15
C ARG A 414 -14.61 2.04 7.45
N GLN A 415 -14.61 0.71 7.28
CA GLN A 415 -15.72 -0.18 7.58
C GLN A 415 -15.37 -1.06 8.79
N PRO A 416 -16.37 -1.54 9.56
CA PRO A 416 -16.17 -2.63 10.52
C PRO A 416 -15.53 -3.87 9.86
N ILE A 417 -14.97 -4.79 10.65
CA ILE A 417 -14.49 -6.08 10.14
C ILE A 417 -15.61 -6.80 9.38
N TYR A 418 -15.26 -7.37 8.23
CA TYR A 418 -16.11 -8.20 7.40
C TYR A 418 -15.36 -9.42 6.90
N PHE A 419 -16.10 -10.48 6.58
CA PHE A 419 -15.56 -11.81 6.25
C PHE A 419 -15.39 -12.02 4.74
N ASP A 420 -16.04 -11.21 3.91
CA ASP A 420 -16.15 -11.41 2.46
C ASP A 420 -14.80 -11.49 1.74
N ALA A 421 -13.74 -10.91 2.30
CA ALA A 421 -12.42 -10.95 1.69
C ALA A 421 -11.73 -12.32 1.85
N LEU A 422 -12.19 -13.20 2.74
CA LEU A 422 -11.55 -14.48 3.04
C LEU A 422 -11.90 -15.55 2.01
N GLY A 423 -10.89 -16.24 1.46
CA GLY A 423 -11.08 -17.36 0.54
C GLY A 423 -11.50 -16.97 -0.87
N LYS A 424 -11.49 -15.67 -1.23
CA LYS A 424 -11.88 -15.20 -2.56
C LYS A 424 -11.02 -15.79 -3.69
N TRP A 425 -9.79 -16.21 -3.40
CA TRP A 425 -8.94 -16.90 -4.38
C TRP A 425 -9.60 -18.15 -4.97
N GLN A 426 -10.50 -18.82 -4.24
CA GLN A 426 -11.14 -20.06 -4.67
C GLN A 426 -11.99 -19.88 -5.94
N HIS A 427 -12.61 -18.71 -6.13
CA HIS A 427 -13.37 -18.40 -7.35
C HIS A 427 -12.49 -18.34 -8.60
N TYR A 428 -11.19 -18.10 -8.41
CA TYR A 428 -10.21 -17.98 -9.47
C TYR A 428 -9.32 -19.23 -9.62
N ALA A 429 -9.37 -20.16 -8.67
CA ALA A 429 -8.61 -21.40 -8.72
C ALA A 429 -8.72 -22.16 -10.06
N PRO A 430 -9.89 -22.24 -10.74
CA PRO A 430 -10.00 -22.90 -12.04
C PRO A 430 -9.16 -22.27 -13.17
N PHE A 431 -8.72 -21.02 -13.02
CA PHE A 431 -7.94 -20.29 -14.03
C PHE A 431 -6.43 -20.24 -13.70
N CYS A 432 -6.03 -20.72 -12.54
CA CYS A 432 -4.66 -20.66 -12.04
C CYS A 432 -4.31 -21.89 -11.19
N ASP A 433 -4.72 -23.08 -11.64
CA ASP A 433 -4.48 -24.35 -10.95
C ASP A 433 -3.00 -24.55 -10.61
N TRP A 434 -2.10 -24.28 -11.55
CA TRP A 434 -0.66 -24.41 -11.35
C TRP A 434 -0.14 -23.54 -10.18
N LEU A 435 -0.70 -22.33 -9.97
CA LEU A 435 -0.31 -21.44 -8.87
C LEU A 435 -0.72 -22.05 -7.52
N VAL A 436 -1.90 -22.67 -7.48
CA VAL A 436 -2.39 -23.40 -6.30
C VAL A 436 -1.44 -24.55 -5.98
N GLU A 437 -1.03 -25.30 -7.01
CA GLU A 437 -0.10 -26.43 -6.84
C GLU A 437 1.27 -25.98 -6.35
N ASP A 438 1.81 -24.89 -6.92
CA ASP A 438 3.11 -24.32 -6.59
C ASP A 438 3.18 -23.80 -5.14
N LEU A 439 2.15 -23.08 -4.69
CA LEU A 439 2.12 -22.49 -3.34
C LEU A 439 1.60 -23.43 -2.26
N ARG A 440 1.13 -24.64 -2.61
CA ARG A 440 0.57 -25.59 -1.63
C ARG A 440 1.51 -25.92 -0.47
N PRO A 441 2.83 -26.13 -0.62
CA PRO A 441 3.70 -26.36 0.53
C PRO A 441 3.64 -25.22 1.57
N LEU A 442 3.48 -23.97 1.12
CA LEU A 442 3.31 -22.82 2.00
C LEU A 442 1.93 -22.77 2.65
N VAL A 443 0.89 -23.19 1.92
CA VAL A 443 -0.49 -23.29 2.44
C VAL A 443 -0.57 -24.37 3.52
N ASP A 444 0.02 -25.55 3.29
CA ASP A 444 -0.01 -26.67 4.22
C ASP A 444 0.71 -26.35 5.54
N ALA A 445 1.73 -25.48 5.48
CA ALA A 445 2.48 -25.00 6.64
C ALA A 445 1.76 -23.91 7.45
N LEU A 446 0.60 -23.41 7.00
CA LEU A 446 -0.16 -22.40 7.73
C LEU A 446 -0.81 -22.96 9.02
N PRO A 447 -1.03 -22.11 10.03
CA PRO A 447 -1.86 -22.46 11.17
C PRO A 447 -3.25 -22.95 10.74
N GLU A 448 -3.82 -23.90 11.47
CA GLU A 448 -5.15 -24.46 11.17
C GLU A 448 -6.24 -23.37 11.18
N SER A 449 -6.15 -22.41 12.10
CA SER A 449 -7.01 -21.22 12.18
C SER A 449 -7.08 -20.46 10.85
N VAL A 450 -5.94 -20.33 10.16
CA VAL A 450 -5.80 -19.61 8.89
C VAL A 450 -6.36 -20.42 7.73
N LYS A 451 -6.07 -21.74 7.69
CA LYS A 451 -6.56 -22.63 6.63
C LYS A 451 -8.10 -22.76 6.65
N GLU A 452 -8.68 -22.80 7.84
CA GLU A 452 -10.14 -22.98 8.02
C GLU A 452 -10.94 -21.68 7.85
N ALA A 453 -10.31 -20.51 8.02
CA ALA A 453 -10.98 -19.22 7.90
C ALA A 453 -11.64 -18.99 6.52
N GLY A 454 -11.00 -19.47 5.44
CA GLY A 454 -11.56 -19.40 4.09
C GLY A 454 -12.68 -20.40 3.80
N LYS A 455 -12.85 -21.45 4.61
CA LYS A 455 -13.95 -22.43 4.47
C LYS A 455 -15.22 -21.97 5.18
N ARG A 456 -15.10 -21.23 6.29
CA ARG A 456 -16.23 -20.71 7.06
C ARG A 456 -16.99 -19.58 6.37
N SER A 457 -16.36 -18.83 5.45
CA SER A 457 -17.07 -17.80 4.66
C SER A 457 -18.13 -18.41 3.72
N ARG A 458 -17.89 -19.63 3.20
CA ARG A 458 -18.87 -20.36 2.37
C ARG A 458 -20.15 -20.74 3.12
N LEU A 459 -20.02 -21.23 4.35
CA LEU A 459 -21.16 -21.69 5.14
C LEU A 459 -22.10 -20.57 5.61
N ARG A 460 -21.63 -19.31 5.62
CA ARG A 460 -22.46 -18.14 5.99
C ARG A 460 -23.07 -17.39 4.81
N ILE A 461 -22.71 -17.74 3.58
CA ILE A 461 -23.33 -17.19 2.36
C ILE A 461 -24.54 -18.06 1.93
N GLU A 462 -24.66 -19.26 2.49
CA GLU A 462 -25.79 -20.18 2.28
C GLU A 462 -26.89 -20.09 3.37
N ASP A 463 -26.70 -19.28 4.41
CA ASP A 463 -27.68 -18.89 5.44
C ASP A 463 -28.10 -17.42 5.25
#